data_AF-A0A374JXN4-F1
#
_entry.id   AF-A0A374JXN4-F1
#
_cell.length_a   1.000
_cell.length_b   1.000
_cell.length_c   1.000
_cell.angle_alpha   90.00
_cell.angle_beta   90.00
_cell.angle_gamma   90.00
#
_symmetry.space_group_name_H-M   'P 1'
#
loop_
_entity.id
_entity.type
_entity.pdbx_description
1 polymer ?
#
loop_
_entity_poly.entity_id
_entity_poly.type
_entity_poly.pdbx_seq_one_letter_code
_entity_poly.pdbx_strand_id
1 'polypeptide(L)'
;MISDYHKNKGDAYLTIKNDSTIDDAIVQVPIFNYKYYTVFDKNNKKLDLVGSVNNCVTFKVPPRYNGTLTIGFREPISWRISEIISAIGFIVVLFIGIKLLVAKRRKNIR
;
A
#
# COMPACT_ATOMS: atom_id res chain seq x y z
N MET A 1 -19.65 -14.55 8.61
CA MET A 1 -18.62 -15.48 9.14
C MET A 1 -17.42 -15.52 8.20
N ILE A 2 -16.19 -15.53 8.74
CA ILE A 2 -14.96 -15.77 7.97
C ILE A 2 -14.81 -17.28 7.81
N SER A 3 -14.59 -17.73 6.58
CA SER A 3 -14.49 -19.17 6.24
C SER A 3 -13.07 -19.61 5.91
N ASP A 4 -12.25 -18.70 5.38
CA ASP A 4 -10.86 -18.96 5.04
C ASP A 4 -10.00 -17.71 5.27
N TYR A 5 -8.74 -17.93 5.66
CA TYR A 5 -7.72 -16.90 5.85
C TYR A 5 -6.34 -17.43 5.49
N HIS A 6 -5.69 -16.80 4.53
CA HIS A 6 -4.30 -17.10 4.18
C HIS A 6 -3.53 -15.85 3.79
N LYS A 7 -2.21 -15.87 3.95
CA LYS A 7 -1.32 -14.78 3.54
C LYS A 7 -0.43 -15.23 2.39
N ASN A 8 -0.27 -14.38 1.39
CA ASN A 8 0.65 -14.62 0.28
C ASN A 8 1.33 -13.32 -0.13
N LYS A 9 2.66 -13.32 -0.24
CA LYS A 9 3.48 -12.16 -0.67
C LYS A 9 3.17 -10.83 0.03
N GLY A 10 2.76 -10.86 1.30
CA GLY A 10 2.44 -9.66 2.09
C GLY A 10 0.99 -9.20 2.03
N ASP A 11 0.18 -9.76 1.13
CA ASP A 11 -1.26 -9.57 1.10
C ASP A 11 -1.97 -10.70 1.87
N ALA A 12 -3.04 -10.36 2.58
CA ALA A 12 -3.89 -11.30 3.29
C ALA A 12 -5.23 -11.47 2.56
N TYR A 13 -5.65 -12.70 2.39
CA TYR A 13 -6.86 -13.07 1.68
C TYR A 13 -7.87 -13.64 2.66
N LEU A 14 -9.11 -13.18 2.59
CA LEU A 14 -10.18 -13.57 3.49
C LEU A 14 -11.44 -13.89 2.71
N THR A 15 -11.99 -15.08 2.90
CA THR A 15 -13.30 -15.42 2.34
C THR A 15 -14.37 -15.19 3.38
N ILE A 16 -15.25 -14.22 3.12
CA ILE A 16 -16.29 -13.77 4.04
C ILE A 16 -17.66 -14.04 3.42
N LYS A 17 -18.54 -14.59 4.25
CA LYS A 17 -19.96 -14.75 3.95
C LYS A 17 -20.78 -14.00 4.97
N ASN A 18 -21.54 -13.00 4.55
CA ASN A 18 -22.55 -12.32 5.36
C ASN A 18 -23.94 -12.82 4.94
N ASP A 19 -24.50 -13.75 5.72
CA ASP A 19 -25.82 -14.32 5.46
C ASP A 19 -26.97 -13.39 5.90
N SER A 20 -26.67 -12.30 6.60
CA SER A 20 -27.67 -11.29 6.97
C SER A 20 -28.28 -10.66 5.73
N THR A 21 -29.60 -10.47 5.76
CA THR A 21 -30.37 -9.85 4.67
C THR A 21 -30.47 -8.34 4.80
N ILE A 22 -30.25 -7.81 6.00
CA ILE A 22 -30.49 -6.40 6.35
C ILE A 22 -29.23 -5.75 6.94
N ASP A 23 -28.51 -6.46 7.81
CA ASP A 23 -27.44 -5.84 8.59
C ASP A 23 -26.04 -6.00 7.98
N ASP A 24 -25.25 -4.93 8.07
CA ASP A 24 -23.81 -4.97 7.83
C ASP A 24 -23.11 -5.82 8.89
N ALA A 25 -22.19 -6.68 8.47
CA ALA A 25 -21.31 -7.39 9.37
C ALA A 25 -20.03 -6.58 9.61
N ILE A 26 -19.67 -6.38 10.88
CA ILE A 26 -18.36 -5.82 11.25
C ILE A 26 -17.35 -6.96 11.31
N VAL A 27 -16.29 -6.85 10.52
CA VAL A 27 -15.21 -7.83 10.48
C VAL A 27 -13.94 -7.18 11.01
N GLN A 28 -13.32 -7.82 11.99
CA GLN A 28 -12.01 -7.44 12.51
C GLN A 28 -11.00 -8.52 12.12
N VAL A 29 -9.86 -8.10 11.58
CA VAL A 29 -8.77 -8.98 11.19
C VAL A 29 -7.55 -8.61 12.02
N PRO A 30 -6.80 -9.57 12.61
CA PRO A 30 -5.64 -9.30 13.47
C PRO A 30 -4.40 -8.87 12.63
N ILE A 31 -4.59 -7.87 11.79
CA ILE A 31 -3.56 -7.16 11.03
C ILE A 31 -3.49 -5.77 11.61
N PHE A 32 -2.28 -5.32 11.93
CA PHE A 32 -2.08 -3.98 12.47
C PHE A 32 -2.59 -2.92 11.48
N ASN A 33 -3.48 -2.05 11.93
CA ASN A 33 -4.06 -1.01 11.10
C ASN A 33 -3.05 0.12 10.87
N TYR A 34 -2.14 -0.12 9.93
CA TYR A 34 -1.13 0.85 9.53
C TYR A 34 -1.65 1.71 8.38
N LYS A 35 -1.14 2.96 8.30
CA LYS A 35 -1.49 3.87 7.22
C LYS A 35 -1.21 3.20 5.87
N TYR A 36 -2.17 3.33 4.95
CA TYR A 36 -2.16 2.73 3.61
C TYR A 36 -2.42 1.22 3.50
N TYR A 37 -2.76 0.53 4.60
CA TYR A 37 -3.48 -0.74 4.48
C TYR A 37 -4.87 -0.49 3.92
N THR A 38 -5.25 -1.28 2.92
CA THR A 38 -6.54 -1.13 2.24
C THR A 38 -7.17 -2.50 2.01
N VAL A 39 -8.49 -2.55 2.10
CA VAL A 39 -9.29 -3.76 1.84
C VAL A 39 -9.93 -3.62 0.46
N PHE A 40 -9.74 -4.63 -0.37
CA PHE A 40 -10.30 -4.70 -1.72
C PHE A 40 -11.16 -5.94 -1.88
N ASP A 41 -12.27 -5.79 -2.58
CA ASP A 41 -13.06 -6.91 -3.08
C ASP A 41 -12.42 -7.54 -4.33
N LYS A 42 -12.88 -8.73 -4.75
CA LYS A 42 -12.48 -9.41 -5.98
C LYS A 42 -12.56 -8.49 -7.22
N ASN A 43 -13.48 -7.54 -7.22
CA ASN A 43 -13.64 -6.55 -8.29
C ASN A 43 -12.72 -5.33 -8.15
N ASN A 44 -11.69 -5.38 -7.29
CA ASN A 44 -10.83 -4.25 -6.93
C ASN A 44 -11.57 -3.03 -6.36
N LYS A 45 -12.80 -3.22 -5.87
CA LYS A 45 -13.54 -2.18 -5.16
C LYS A 45 -12.97 -2.04 -3.76
N LYS A 46 -12.55 -0.82 -3.41
CA LYS A 46 -12.08 -0.49 -2.06
C LYS A 46 -13.27 -0.51 -1.09
N LEU A 47 -13.08 -1.19 0.04
CA LEU A 47 -13.99 -1.12 1.18
C LEU A 47 -13.50 -0.06 2.17
N ASP A 48 -14.44 0.67 2.74
CA ASP A 48 -14.15 1.67 3.75
C ASP A 48 -13.82 0.99 5.09
N LEU A 49 -12.68 1.40 5.64
CA LEU A 49 -12.29 1.03 7.00
C LEU A 49 -13.15 1.83 7.96
N VAL A 50 -13.80 1.15 8.89
CA VAL A 50 -14.65 1.80 9.90
C VAL A 50 -13.80 2.42 11.01
N GLY A 51 -12.55 1.96 11.15
CA GLY A 51 -11.59 2.49 12.09
C GLY A 51 -10.58 1.43 12.51
N SER A 52 -10.10 1.56 13.74
CA SER A 52 -9.13 0.66 14.35
C SER A 52 -9.66 0.23 15.71
N VAL A 53 -10.16 -0.99 15.82
CA VAL A 53 -10.47 -1.57 17.14
C VAL A 53 -9.24 -2.36 17.55
N ASN A 54 -8.64 -2.04 18.71
CA ASN A 54 -7.41 -2.66 19.21
C ASN A 54 -6.24 -2.64 18.22
N ASN A 55 -6.07 -1.54 17.49
CA ASN A 55 -5.05 -1.40 16.44
C ASN A 55 -5.19 -2.42 15.29
N CYS A 56 -6.34 -3.07 15.14
CA CYS A 56 -6.60 -4.05 14.10
C CYS A 56 -7.42 -3.46 12.94
N VAL A 57 -7.22 -3.98 11.73
CA VAL A 57 -8.01 -3.61 10.55
C VAL A 57 -9.46 -4.04 10.76
N THR A 58 -10.38 -3.07 10.79
CA THR A 58 -11.82 -3.28 10.97
C THR A 58 -12.61 -2.63 9.84
N PHE A 59 -13.50 -3.39 9.20
CA PHE A 59 -14.31 -2.92 8.07
C PHE A 59 -15.73 -3.50 8.12
N LYS A 60 -16.64 -2.86 7.39
CA LYS A 60 -18.03 -3.32 7.20
C LYS A 60 -18.16 -4.13 5.94
N VAL A 61 -18.94 -5.21 6.03
CA VAL A 61 -19.30 -6.07 4.91
C VAL A 61 -20.81 -6.00 4.72
N PRO A 62 -21.31 -5.64 3.53
CA PRO A 62 -22.74 -5.46 3.31
C PRO A 62 -23.53 -6.77 3.46
N PRO A 63 -24.84 -6.70 3.67
CA PRO A 63 -25.71 -7.88 3.70
C PRO A 63 -25.62 -8.66 2.38
N ARG A 64 -25.81 -9.98 2.45
CA ARG A 64 -25.71 -10.93 1.32
C ARG A 64 -24.36 -10.96 0.61
N TYR A 65 -23.31 -10.42 1.21
CA TYR A 65 -21.97 -10.50 0.64
C TYR A 65 -21.44 -11.94 0.74
N ASN A 66 -20.95 -12.48 -0.37
CA ASN A 66 -20.25 -13.75 -0.41
C ASN A 66 -19.09 -13.64 -1.39
N GLY A 67 -17.88 -13.53 -0.86
CA GLY A 67 -16.70 -13.28 -1.69
C GLY A 67 -15.39 -13.28 -0.92
N THR A 68 -14.32 -13.07 -1.68
CA THR A 68 -12.97 -12.99 -1.16
C THR A 68 -12.51 -11.54 -1.15
N LEU A 69 -12.08 -11.08 0.02
CA LEU A 69 -11.43 -9.79 0.22
C LEU A 69 -9.92 -9.97 0.28
N THR A 70 -9.21 -8.98 -0.26
CA THR A 70 -7.76 -8.88 -0.16
C THR A 70 -7.41 -7.66 0.69
N ILE A 71 -6.60 -7.87 1.72
CA ILE A 71 -6.06 -6.83 2.59
C ILE A 71 -4.57 -6.71 2.28
N GLY A 72 -4.15 -5.53 1.84
CA GLY A 72 -2.77 -5.30 1.42
C GLY A 72 -2.31 -3.89 1.68
N PHE A 73 -1.00 -3.75 1.85
CA PHE A 73 -0.36 -2.43 1.87
C PHE A 73 -0.35 -1.86 0.45
N ARG A 74 -0.68 -0.59 0.31
CA ARG A 74 -0.59 0.14 -0.95
C ARG A 74 0.33 1.33 -0.76
N GLU A 75 1.44 1.33 -1.48
CA GLU A 75 2.43 2.38 -1.36
C GLU A 75 1.83 3.76 -1.71
N PRO A 76 2.13 4.80 -0.93
CA PRO A 76 1.72 6.15 -1.28
C PRO A 76 2.49 6.65 -2.51
N ILE A 77 1.79 7.36 -3.39
CA ILE A 77 2.39 7.96 -4.60
C ILE A 77 3.54 8.91 -4.23
N SER A 78 3.49 9.53 -3.04
CA SER A 78 4.56 10.40 -2.56
C SER A 78 5.92 9.70 -2.48
N TRP A 79 5.97 8.40 -2.17
CA TRP A 79 7.24 7.66 -2.16
C TRP A 79 7.85 7.57 -3.55
N ARG A 80 7.03 7.27 -4.56
CA ARG A 80 7.48 7.24 -5.96
C ARG A 80 7.94 8.61 -6.44
N ILE A 81 7.28 9.69 -6.01
CA ILE A 81 7.72 11.06 -6.30
C ILE A 81 9.06 11.37 -5.64
N SER A 82 9.25 10.98 -4.38
CA SER A 82 10.53 11.18 -3.68
C SER A 82 11.67 10.44 -4.37
N GLU A 83 11.45 9.20 -4.83
CA GLU A 83 12.45 8.45 -5.61
C GLU A 83 12.87 9.20 -6.88
N ILE A 84 11.90 9.77 -7.62
CA ILE A 84 12.18 10.56 -8.83
C ILE A 84 13.00 11.80 -8.50
N ILE A 85 12.63 12.54 -7.45
CA ILE A 85 13.35 13.75 -7.02
C ILE A 85 14.80 13.39 -6.64
N SER A 86 15.00 12.31 -5.88
CA SER A 86 16.34 11.83 -5.52
C SER A 86 17.16 11.43 -6.74
N ALA A 87 16.56 10.74 -7.70
CA ALA A 87 17.24 10.35 -8.95
C ALA A 87 17.68 11.59 -9.76
N ILE A 88 16.81 12.59 -9.90
CA ILE A 88 17.14 13.85 -10.60
C ILE A 88 18.28 14.57 -9.88
N GLY A 89 18.20 14.70 -8.55
CA GLY A 89 19.26 15.32 -7.75
C GLY A 89 20.61 14.62 -7.92
N PHE A 90 20.62 13.30 -7.88
CA PHE A 90 21.82 12.50 -8.10
C PHE A 90 22.44 12.73 -9.49
N ILE A 91 21.60 12.75 -10.54
CA ILE A 91 22.03 13.03 -11.91
C ILE A 91 22.67 14.43 -12.02
N VAL A 92 22.05 15.45 -11.43
CA VAL A 92 22.58 16.82 -11.44
C VAL A 92 23.95 16.89 -10.75
N VAL A 93 24.10 16.26 -9.58
CA VAL A 93 25.37 16.21 -8.84
C VAL A 93 26.45 15.53 -9.68
N LEU A 94 26.13 14.41 -10.34
CA LEU A 94 27.06 13.72 -11.23
C LEU A 94 27.50 14.60 -12.41
N PHE A 95 26.56 15.27 -13.09
CA PHE A 95 26.89 16.15 -14.21
C PHE A 95 27.82 17.30 -13.80
N ILE A 96 27.53 17.95 -12.67
CA ILE A 96 28.38 19.04 -12.14
C ILE A 96 29.74 18.49 -11.74
N GLY A 97 29.79 17.36 -11.02
CA GLY A 97 31.04 16.71 -10.62
C GLY A 97 31.93 16.37 -11.82
N ILE A 98 31.37 15.78 -12.88
CA ILE A 98 32.10 15.47 -14.11
C ILE A 98 32.62 16.75 -14.78
N LYS A 99 31.79 17.79 -14.89
CA LYS A 99 32.21 19.09 -15.47
C LYS A 99 33.38 19.71 -14.69
N LEU A 100 33.32 19.69 -13.36
CA LEU A 100 34.39 20.22 -12.50
C LEU A 100 35.67 19.39 -12.62
N LEU A 101 35.58 18.06 -12.66
CA LEU A 101 36.74 17.18 -12.86
C LEU A 101 37.40 17.42 -14.23
N VAL A 102 36.61 17.56 -15.29
CA VAL A 102 37.11 17.87 -16.63
C VAL A 102 37.76 19.25 -16.67
N ALA A 103 37.15 20.27 -16.07
CA ALA A 103 37.70 21.62 -15.99
C ALA A 103 39.04 21.64 -15.23
N LYS A 104 39.10 20.93 -14.09
CA LYS A 104 40.33 20.78 -13.29
C LYS A 104 41.43 20.09 -14.10
N ARG A 105 41.11 19.03 -14.84
CA ARG A 105 42.07 18.31 -15.69
C ARG A 105 42.62 19.21 -16.81
N ARG A 106 41.79 20.02 -17.46
CA ARG A 106 42.25 20.98 -18.49
C ARG A 106 43.21 22.03 -17.93
N LYS A 107 42.98 22.51 -16.69
CA LYS A 107 43.83 23.50 -16.04
C LYS A 107 45.21 22.94 -15.65
N ASN A 108 45.31 21.65 -15.33
CA ASN A 108 46.60 21.00 -15.01
C ASN A 108 47.47 20.65 -16.24
N ILE A 109 46.92 20.74 -17.46
CA ILE A 109 47.65 20.40 -18.71
C ILE A 109 48.21 21.66 -19.41
N ARG A 110 47.73 22.86 -19.04
CA ARG A 110 48.27 24.15 -19.48
C ARG A 110 49.26 24.68 -18.46
#